data_AF-A0A9W9MUI1-F1
#
_entry.id   AF-A0A9W9MUI1-F1
#
_cell.length_a   1.000
_cell.length_b   1.000
_cell.length_c   1.000
_cell.angle_alpha   90.00
_cell.angle_beta   90.00
_cell.angle_gamma   90.00
#
_symmetry.space_group_name_H-M   'P 1'
#
loop_
_entity.id
_entity.type
_entity.pdbx_description
1 polymer ?
#
loop_
_entity_poly.entity_id
_entity_poly.type
_entity_poly.pdbx_seq_one_letter_code
_entity_poly.pdbx_strand_id
1 'polypeptide(L)'
;MGFPEKTSLWHSFSSNHRKERKERKERKERKERKERKAGATTASRTIVTTPTHFPSWSRGRTNSSNTSNITEKQSSDLPPPYMEAAVPTIRISAPEEPESDSQYAFLGEFHTIFLVDDSSSMRGELWEEAKDAIAAIAPVCTKYDSEGIDIYFINHRQKSNINSNYNYTHSYNPSRRPKLDAGGYHNIRTAQRVSEIFSSVRPSGGTGVGSRLFDILDPYTKLVEAKETERRAQKGAPGPGFLVKPTEPAEPVKPVKPINIITITDGVFTDDTESIIIKTAQMLDGPSCRAIPWQVGIQFFQIGNDEMARQYLEELDEDLGCRCNNLHMRDIVDTVSWRNRAGKRLEGDGILKTVLGAVHKRLDRKKVG
;
A
#
# COMPACT_ATOMS: atom_id res chain seq x y z
N MET A 1 45.75 7.70 17.10
CA MET A 1 44.62 7.52 18.03
C MET A 1 43.41 7.18 17.20
N GLY A 2 42.85 5.98 17.41
CA GLY A 2 41.88 5.34 16.52
C GLY A 2 40.45 5.84 16.68
N PHE A 3 39.70 5.76 15.57
CA PHE A 3 38.25 5.95 15.49
C PHE A 3 37.53 4.63 15.84
N PRO A 4 36.41 4.62 16.59
CA PRO A 4 35.81 3.36 17.05
C PRO A 4 34.77 2.79 16.06
N GLU A 5 35.06 1.60 15.55
CA GLU A 5 34.28 0.33 15.50
C GLU A 5 32.72 0.28 15.41
N LYS A 6 31.98 1.36 15.14
CA LYS A 6 30.50 1.28 15.08
C LYS A 6 29.91 0.86 13.73
N THR A 7 30.70 0.77 12.66
CA THR A 7 30.24 0.34 11.32
C THR A 7 30.43 -1.16 11.06
N SER A 8 31.27 -1.86 11.82
CA SER A 8 31.61 -3.27 11.59
C SER A 8 30.55 -4.26 12.08
N LEU A 9 29.83 -3.94 13.16
CA LEU A 9 28.77 -4.80 13.71
C LEU A 9 27.56 -4.90 12.76
N TRP A 10 27.16 -3.80 12.10
CA TRP A 10 25.99 -3.78 11.22
C TRP A 10 26.17 -4.57 9.92
N HIS A 11 27.37 -4.53 9.33
CA HIS A 11 27.70 -5.39 8.20
C HIS A 11 27.72 -6.88 8.59
N SER A 12 28.12 -7.20 9.83
CA SER A 12 28.14 -8.56 10.34
C SER A 12 26.72 -9.13 10.57
N PHE A 13 25.80 -8.34 11.15
CA PHE A 13 24.41 -8.74 11.34
C PHE A 13 23.64 -8.90 10.01
N SER A 14 23.81 -7.97 9.07
CA SER A 14 23.18 -8.06 7.73
C SER A 14 23.73 -9.23 6.89
N SER A 15 25.03 -9.52 6.99
CA SER A 15 25.67 -10.65 6.31
C SER A 15 25.21 -12.00 6.86
N ASN A 16 25.07 -12.11 8.18
CA ASN A 16 24.55 -13.32 8.83
C ASN A 16 23.07 -13.55 8.48
N HIS A 17 22.27 -12.47 8.41
CA HIS A 17 20.86 -12.54 8.03
C HIS A 17 20.65 -12.97 6.57
N ARG A 18 21.53 -12.52 5.65
CA ARG A 18 21.52 -12.97 4.25
C ARG A 18 21.90 -14.45 4.11
N LYS A 19 22.83 -14.94 4.94
CA LYS A 19 23.21 -16.35 5.00
C LYS A 19 22.08 -17.22 5.55
N GLU A 20 21.44 -16.80 6.64
CA GLU A 20 20.35 -17.55 7.27
C GLU A 20 19.11 -17.67 6.34
N ARG A 21 18.77 -16.61 5.59
CA ARG A 21 17.73 -16.68 4.54
C ARG A 21 18.09 -17.64 3.42
N LYS A 22 19.36 -17.65 2.98
CA LYS A 22 19.85 -18.57 1.95
C LYS A 22 19.77 -20.03 2.44
N GLU A 23 20.17 -20.29 3.68
CA GLU A 23 20.12 -21.63 4.30
C GLU A 23 18.69 -22.13 4.51
N ARG A 24 17.75 -21.27 4.94
CA ARG A 24 16.32 -21.62 5.04
C ARG A 24 15.73 -21.95 3.67
N LYS A 25 16.06 -21.16 2.63
CA LYS A 25 15.63 -21.41 1.25
C LYS A 25 16.14 -22.76 0.74
N GLU A 26 17.43 -23.04 0.91
CA GLU A 26 18.04 -24.33 0.53
C GLU A 26 17.42 -25.51 1.30
N ARG A 27 17.03 -25.32 2.57
CA ARG A 27 16.36 -26.35 3.38
C ARG A 27 14.93 -26.62 2.91
N LYS A 28 14.19 -25.60 2.50
CA LYS A 28 12.83 -25.70 1.95
C LYS A 28 12.84 -26.41 0.59
N GLU A 29 13.73 -25.99 -0.33
CA GLU A 29 13.93 -26.65 -1.63
C GLU A 29 14.36 -28.12 -1.48
N ARG A 30 15.21 -28.44 -0.50
CA ARG A 30 15.62 -29.82 -0.23
C ARG A 30 14.48 -30.68 0.33
N LYS A 31 13.53 -30.08 1.05
CA LYS A 31 12.33 -30.76 1.57
C LYS A 31 11.34 -31.05 0.43
N GLU A 32 11.06 -30.07 -0.44
CA GLU A 32 10.21 -30.25 -1.62
C GLU A 32 10.79 -31.29 -2.59
N ARG A 33 12.11 -31.30 -2.80
CA ARG A 33 12.77 -32.31 -3.64
C ARG A 33 12.66 -33.71 -3.05
N LYS A 34 12.63 -33.86 -1.71
CA LYS A 34 12.41 -35.14 -1.03
C LYS A 34 10.95 -35.59 -1.15
N GLU A 35 10.00 -34.67 -1.03
CA GLU A 35 8.57 -34.97 -1.16
C GLU A 35 8.20 -35.35 -2.61
N ARG A 36 8.76 -34.67 -3.62
CA ARG A 36 8.64 -35.06 -5.04
C ARG A 36 9.24 -36.45 -5.32
N LYS A 37 10.30 -36.83 -4.60
CA LYS A 37 10.95 -38.14 -4.75
C LYS A 37 10.19 -39.25 -4.01
N ALA A 38 9.50 -38.92 -2.92
CA ALA A 38 8.63 -39.84 -2.17
C ALA A 38 7.29 -40.09 -2.88
N GLY A 39 6.75 -39.10 -3.60
CA GLY A 39 5.55 -39.25 -4.43
C GLY A 39 5.75 -40.08 -5.70
N ALA A 40 7.00 -40.30 -6.13
CA ALA A 40 7.32 -41.09 -7.32
C ALA A 40 7.36 -42.61 -7.08
N THR A 41 7.27 -43.07 -5.82
CA THR A 41 7.34 -44.50 -5.45
C THR A 41 6.00 -45.20 -5.28
N THR A 42 4.88 -44.55 -5.63
CA THR A 42 3.55 -45.20 -5.61
C THR A 42 2.76 -44.85 -6.86
N ALA A 43 3.15 -45.43 -7.99
CA ALA A 43 2.31 -45.51 -9.19
C ALA A 43 2.32 -46.95 -9.70
N SER A 44 1.26 -47.69 -9.36
CA SER A 44 0.99 -49.02 -9.88
C SER A 44 0.62 -48.93 -11.37
N ARG A 45 1.26 -49.79 -12.16
CA ARG A 45 1.04 -50.07 -13.59
C ARG A 45 -0.44 -50.18 -13.98
N THR A 46 -0.83 -49.53 -15.07
CA THR A 46 -1.89 -50.03 -15.97
C THR A 46 -1.49 -49.72 -17.41
N ILE A 47 -1.54 -50.73 -18.29
CA ILE A 47 -1.09 -50.70 -19.68
C ILE A 47 -2.30 -50.51 -20.63
N VAL A 48 -2.22 -49.46 -21.43
CA VAL A 48 -2.56 -49.27 -22.87
C VAL A 48 -3.89 -49.80 -23.44
N THR A 49 -4.65 -48.90 -24.09
CA THR A 49 -5.05 -49.00 -25.52
C THR A 49 -5.65 -47.67 -26.02
N THR A 50 -5.12 -47.18 -27.15
CA THR A 50 -5.60 -46.03 -27.93
C THR A 50 -6.70 -46.43 -28.91
N PRO A 51 -7.62 -45.52 -29.25
CA PRO A 51 -7.92 -45.31 -30.66
C PRO A 51 -7.91 -43.85 -31.12
N THR A 52 -7.43 -43.71 -32.34
CA THR A 52 -7.44 -42.58 -33.27
C THR A 52 -8.84 -42.04 -33.59
N HIS A 53 -8.93 -40.73 -33.88
CA HIS A 53 -9.62 -40.10 -35.03
C HIS A 53 -10.36 -38.79 -34.67
N PHE A 54 -9.86 -37.65 -35.17
CA PHE A 54 -10.57 -36.37 -35.28
C PHE A 54 -11.28 -36.30 -36.65
N PRO A 55 -12.47 -35.68 -36.76
CA PRO A 55 -12.93 -35.10 -38.01
C PRO A 55 -12.78 -33.58 -38.01
N SER A 56 -12.04 -33.09 -38.99
CA SER A 56 -12.00 -31.70 -39.45
C SER A 56 -13.29 -31.33 -40.17
N TRP A 57 -13.85 -30.14 -39.92
CA TRP A 57 -14.82 -29.51 -40.83
C TRP A 57 -14.16 -28.40 -41.64
N SER A 58 -14.14 -28.65 -42.95
CA SER A 58 -13.66 -27.80 -44.02
C SER A 58 -14.71 -26.76 -44.43
N ARG A 59 -14.21 -25.55 -44.72
CA ARG A 59 -14.96 -24.47 -45.37
C ARG A 59 -15.29 -24.86 -46.82
N GLY A 60 -16.57 -24.82 -47.16
CA GLY A 60 -17.07 -24.90 -48.53
C GLY A 60 -17.61 -23.53 -48.98
N ARG A 61 -16.86 -22.88 -49.87
CA ARG A 61 -17.23 -21.68 -50.64
C ARG A 61 -17.83 -22.16 -51.96
N THR A 62 -19.03 -21.71 -52.32
CA THR A 62 -19.51 -21.76 -53.71
C THR A 62 -20.06 -20.39 -54.12
N ASN A 63 -19.62 -19.95 -55.28
CA ASN A 63 -20.03 -18.75 -56.01
C ASN A 63 -21.01 -19.16 -57.12
N SER A 64 -21.62 -18.15 -57.74
CA SER A 64 -22.37 -18.14 -59.02
C SER A 64 -23.87 -18.48 -58.98
N SER A 65 -24.74 -17.88 -59.78
CA SER A 65 -24.89 -16.54 -60.39
C SER A 65 -26.21 -16.56 -61.18
N ASN A 66 -26.88 -15.41 -61.28
CA ASN A 66 -27.84 -15.00 -62.31
C ASN A 66 -29.16 -15.80 -62.50
N THR A 67 -30.32 -15.17 -62.33
CA THR A 67 -31.03 -14.42 -63.40
C THR A 67 -32.39 -13.91 -62.89
N SER A 68 -32.77 -12.78 -63.45
CA SER A 68 -33.97 -11.96 -63.27
C SER A 68 -35.25 -12.60 -63.82
N ASN A 69 -36.40 -12.33 -63.17
CA ASN A 69 -37.66 -12.07 -63.88
C ASN A 69 -38.63 -11.25 -63.00
N ILE A 70 -39.25 -10.26 -63.64
CA ILE A 70 -40.20 -9.27 -63.14
C ILE A 70 -41.62 -9.84 -63.21
N THR A 71 -42.47 -9.62 -62.20
CA THR A 71 -43.92 -9.41 -62.40
C THR A 71 -44.51 -8.58 -61.26
N GLU A 72 -45.23 -7.51 -61.61
CA GLU A 72 -45.99 -6.62 -60.73
C GLU A 72 -47.14 -7.34 -60.01
N LYS A 73 -47.35 -7.00 -58.74
CA LYS A 73 -48.68 -6.94 -58.13
C LYS A 73 -48.69 -5.96 -56.97
N GLN A 74 -49.45 -4.87 -57.12
CA GLN A 74 -49.85 -3.98 -56.04
C GLN A 74 -50.83 -4.71 -55.11
N SER A 75 -50.54 -4.69 -53.81
CA SER A 75 -51.57 -4.61 -52.76
C SER A 75 -50.95 -4.12 -51.46
N SER A 76 -51.58 -3.07 -50.93
CA SER A 76 -51.39 -2.41 -49.64
C SER A 76 -50.86 -3.26 -48.48
N ASP A 77 -49.75 -2.83 -47.88
CA ASP A 77 -49.41 -3.06 -46.47
C ASP A 77 -48.58 -1.85 -45.98
N LEU A 78 -49.27 -0.82 -45.48
CA LEU A 78 -48.61 0.24 -44.71
C LEU A 78 -48.35 -0.29 -43.29
N PRO A 79 -47.15 -0.09 -42.72
CA PRO A 79 -46.88 -0.46 -41.34
C PRO A 79 -47.74 0.39 -40.39
N PRO A 80 -48.15 -0.16 -39.23
CA PRO A 80 -48.94 0.59 -38.26
C PRO A 80 -48.18 1.83 -37.77
N PRO A 81 -48.89 2.91 -37.41
CA PRO A 81 -48.26 4.16 -36.97
C PRO A 81 -47.40 3.90 -35.74
N TYR A 82 -46.17 4.40 -35.78
CA TYR A 82 -45.20 4.37 -34.69
C TYR A 82 -45.82 5.04 -33.46
N MET A 83 -46.29 4.22 -32.50
CA MET A 83 -46.44 4.69 -31.13
C MET A 83 -45.04 4.95 -30.61
N GLU A 84 -44.77 6.21 -30.30
CA GLU A 84 -43.55 6.65 -29.65
C GLU A 84 -43.42 5.89 -28.32
N ALA A 85 -42.62 4.83 -28.33
CA ALA A 85 -42.30 4.09 -27.13
C ALA A 85 -41.60 5.08 -26.20
N ALA A 86 -42.27 5.44 -25.11
CA ALA A 86 -41.69 6.23 -24.04
C ALA A 86 -40.39 5.54 -23.63
N VAL A 87 -39.27 6.12 -24.04
CA VAL A 87 -37.95 5.70 -23.60
C VAL A 87 -38.02 5.77 -22.08
N PRO A 88 -37.75 4.69 -21.32
CA PRO A 88 -37.58 4.84 -19.89
C PRO A 88 -36.40 5.79 -19.74
N THR A 89 -36.70 7.05 -19.44
CA THR A 89 -35.70 7.98 -18.95
C THR A 89 -35.29 7.39 -17.63
N ILE A 90 -34.22 6.60 -17.65
CA ILE A 90 -33.47 6.27 -16.46
C ILE A 90 -33.01 7.63 -15.94
N ARG A 91 -33.81 8.22 -15.04
CA ARG A 91 -33.31 9.23 -14.14
C ARG A 91 -32.24 8.49 -13.36
N ILE A 92 -30.99 8.71 -13.76
CA ILE A 92 -29.86 8.40 -12.91
C ILE A 92 -30.03 9.32 -11.71
N SER A 93 -30.77 8.85 -10.72
CA SER A 93 -30.69 9.39 -9.37
C SER A 93 -29.20 9.45 -9.05
N ALA A 94 -28.73 10.62 -8.62
CA ALA A 94 -27.42 10.75 -8.01
C ALA A 94 -27.22 9.57 -7.04
N PRO A 95 -26.03 8.96 -7.00
CA PRO A 95 -25.82 7.78 -6.17
C PRO A 95 -26.33 8.09 -4.77
N GLU A 96 -27.24 7.25 -4.28
CA GLU A 96 -27.66 7.29 -2.89
C GLU A 96 -26.37 7.29 -2.05
N GLU A 97 -26.14 8.40 -1.35
CA GLU A 97 -25.06 8.52 -0.36
C GLU A 97 -25.16 7.29 0.54
N PRO A 98 -24.15 6.40 0.59
CA PRO A 98 -24.26 5.23 1.44
C PRO A 98 -24.45 5.70 2.88
N GLU A 99 -25.42 5.11 3.58
CA GLU A 99 -25.72 5.32 5.02
C GLU A 99 -24.55 4.96 5.98
N SER A 100 -23.30 4.91 5.51
CA SER A 100 -22.11 4.48 6.25
C SER A 100 -21.06 5.58 6.43
N ASP A 101 -21.41 6.87 6.33
CA ASP A 101 -20.46 7.97 6.51
C ASP A 101 -19.71 7.92 7.85
N SER A 102 -20.30 7.27 8.87
CA SER A 102 -19.65 7.00 10.16
C SER A 102 -18.58 5.91 10.10
N GLN A 103 -18.66 4.97 9.15
CA GLN A 103 -17.70 3.86 9.03
C GLN A 103 -16.32 4.39 8.64
N TYR A 104 -16.22 5.51 7.93
CA TYR A 104 -14.95 6.04 7.44
C TYR A 104 -14.42 7.21 8.27
N ALA A 105 -15.15 7.63 9.31
CA ALA A 105 -14.74 8.71 10.22
C ALA A 105 -13.34 8.48 10.82
N PHE A 106 -12.96 7.22 11.02
CA PHE A 106 -11.65 6.87 11.53
C PHE A 106 -10.48 7.23 10.60
N LEU A 107 -10.74 7.47 9.31
CA LEU A 107 -9.70 7.92 8.37
C LEU A 107 -9.13 9.26 8.82
N GLY A 108 -9.88 10.06 9.61
CA GLY A 108 -9.38 11.27 10.25
C GLY A 108 -8.44 11.02 11.44
N GLU A 109 -8.44 9.83 12.06
CA GLU A 109 -7.53 9.48 13.18
C GLU A 109 -6.08 9.25 12.71
N PHE A 110 -5.90 8.91 11.43
CA PHE A 110 -4.59 8.60 10.85
C PHE A 110 -4.25 9.59 9.74
N HIS A 111 -2.96 9.84 9.55
CA HIS A 111 -2.45 10.49 8.36
C HIS A 111 -2.10 9.41 7.33
N THR A 112 -2.72 9.47 6.15
CA THR A 112 -2.51 8.46 5.10
C THR A 112 -1.34 8.83 4.20
N ILE A 113 -0.40 7.91 4.03
CA ILE A 113 0.79 8.04 3.19
C ILE A 113 0.78 6.92 2.16
N PHE A 114 0.92 7.25 0.88
CA PHE A 114 1.23 6.26 -0.15
C PHE A 114 2.74 6.24 -0.41
N LEU A 115 3.33 5.06 -0.28
CA LEU A 115 4.68 4.79 -0.75
C LEU A 115 4.59 4.01 -2.07
N VAL A 116 4.82 4.67 -3.18
CA VAL A 116 4.62 4.12 -4.51
C VAL A 116 5.94 3.61 -5.07
N ASP A 117 5.97 2.35 -5.49
CA ASP A 117 7.07 1.82 -6.28
C ASP A 117 7.12 2.51 -7.65
N ASP A 118 8.20 3.22 -7.89
CA ASP A 118 8.56 3.81 -9.18
C ASP A 118 9.79 3.12 -9.77
N SER A 119 10.02 1.84 -9.45
CA SER A 119 11.06 1.02 -10.05
C SER A 119 10.83 0.78 -11.54
N SER A 120 11.83 0.24 -12.23
CA SER A 120 11.73 0.02 -13.68
C SER A 120 10.67 -1.01 -14.09
N SER A 121 10.27 -1.93 -13.20
CA SER A 121 9.25 -2.96 -13.47
C SER A 121 7.84 -2.37 -13.55
N MET A 122 7.58 -1.27 -12.84
CA MET A 122 6.29 -0.58 -12.81
C MET A 122 5.92 0.13 -14.13
N ARG A 123 6.80 0.19 -15.14
CA ARG A 123 6.54 0.93 -16.40
C ARG A 123 5.29 0.39 -17.13
N GLY A 124 4.55 1.31 -17.76
CA GLY A 124 3.40 0.96 -18.59
C GLY A 124 2.13 0.83 -17.75
N GLU A 125 1.38 -0.26 -17.95
CA GLU A 125 0.03 -0.40 -17.39
C GLU A 125 -0.01 -0.40 -15.86
N LEU A 126 1.01 -0.96 -15.19
CA LEU A 126 1.08 -0.99 -13.73
C LEU A 126 1.22 0.41 -13.12
N TRP A 127 2.01 1.29 -13.76
CA TRP A 127 2.13 2.69 -13.36
C TRP A 127 0.80 3.44 -13.48
N GLU A 128 0.11 3.24 -14.60
CA GLU A 128 -1.19 3.85 -14.84
C GLU A 128 -2.25 3.31 -13.87
N GLU A 129 -2.22 2.02 -13.55
CA GLU A 129 -3.11 1.39 -12.58
C GLU A 129 -2.86 1.91 -11.16
N ALA A 130 -1.60 2.08 -10.74
CA ALA A 130 -1.27 2.70 -9.46
C ALA A 130 -1.76 4.16 -9.39
N LYS A 131 -1.56 4.93 -10.47
CA LYS A 131 -2.06 6.31 -10.59
C LYS A 131 -3.57 6.36 -10.45
N ASP A 132 -4.30 5.57 -11.24
CA ASP A 132 -5.76 5.56 -11.30
C ASP A 132 -6.35 5.19 -9.93
N ALA A 133 -5.75 4.20 -9.26
CA ALA A 133 -6.20 3.75 -7.95
C ALA A 133 -5.97 4.78 -6.83
N ILE A 134 -4.81 5.46 -6.82
CA ILE A 134 -4.56 6.56 -5.85
C ILE A 134 -5.43 7.79 -6.19
N ALA A 135 -5.65 8.09 -7.47
CA ALA A 135 -6.49 9.20 -7.88
C ALA A 135 -7.95 9.00 -7.43
N ALA A 136 -8.45 7.76 -7.48
CA ALA A 136 -9.78 7.41 -7.01
C ALA A 136 -9.93 7.51 -5.48
N ILE A 137 -8.90 7.15 -4.71
CA ILE A 137 -8.99 7.13 -3.24
C ILE A 137 -8.71 8.49 -2.58
N ALA A 138 -7.94 9.37 -3.23
CA ALA A 138 -7.53 10.64 -2.62
C ALA A 138 -8.73 11.48 -2.14
N PRO A 139 -9.81 11.69 -2.93
CA PRO A 139 -10.98 12.43 -2.46
C PRO A 139 -11.65 11.79 -1.23
N VAL A 140 -11.72 10.45 -1.18
CA VAL A 140 -12.32 9.70 -0.08
C VAL A 140 -11.54 9.90 1.22
N CYS A 141 -10.21 9.76 1.18
CA CYS A 141 -9.37 10.01 2.35
C CYS A 141 -9.50 11.47 2.84
N THR A 142 -9.55 12.42 1.91
CA THR A 142 -9.58 13.85 2.26
C THR A 142 -10.93 14.36 2.78
N LYS A 143 -12.01 13.57 2.63
CA LYS A 143 -13.29 13.85 3.30
C LYS A 143 -13.13 13.86 4.84
N TYR A 144 -12.21 13.06 5.36
CA TYR A 144 -11.98 12.89 6.80
C TYR A 144 -10.62 13.40 7.28
N ASP A 145 -9.62 13.46 6.38
CA ASP A 145 -8.32 14.06 6.66
C ASP A 145 -8.17 15.43 5.99
N SER A 146 -8.36 16.50 6.78
CA SER A 146 -8.24 17.87 6.28
C SER A 146 -6.83 18.23 5.83
N GLU A 147 -5.80 17.49 6.26
CA GLU A 147 -4.41 17.70 5.82
C GLU A 147 -4.10 16.98 4.50
N GLY A 148 -5.04 16.22 3.95
CA GLY A 148 -4.88 15.44 2.73
C GLY A 148 -3.95 14.23 2.88
N ILE A 149 -3.62 13.61 1.75
CA ILE A 149 -2.67 12.47 1.71
C ILE A 149 -1.27 12.94 1.31
N ASP A 150 -0.26 12.15 1.70
CA ASP A 150 1.10 12.31 1.19
C ASP A 150 1.43 11.17 0.20
N ILE A 151 2.20 11.48 -0.85
CA ILE A 151 2.73 10.50 -1.80
C ILE A 151 4.26 10.59 -1.80
N TYR A 152 4.91 9.47 -1.50
CA TYR A 152 6.34 9.27 -1.65
C TYR A 152 6.59 8.22 -2.73
N PHE A 153 7.66 8.39 -3.49
CA PHE A 153 8.16 7.39 -4.43
C PHE A 153 9.42 6.71 -3.89
N ILE A 154 9.64 5.44 -4.24
CA ILE A 154 10.83 4.68 -3.80
C ILE A 154 12.13 5.34 -4.24
N ASN A 155 12.23 5.72 -5.51
CA ASN A 155 13.43 6.25 -6.16
C ASN A 155 13.34 7.77 -6.32
N HIS A 156 12.22 8.29 -6.85
CA HIS A 156 12.05 9.72 -7.07
C HIS A 156 12.00 10.51 -5.75
N ARG A 157 12.66 11.67 -5.75
CA ARG A 157 12.63 12.65 -4.66
C ARG A 157 12.15 13.98 -5.24
N GLN A 158 11.08 14.53 -4.69
CA GLN A 158 10.71 15.90 -5.00
C GLN A 158 11.87 16.82 -4.58
N LYS A 159 12.43 17.57 -5.52
CA LYS A 159 13.44 18.59 -5.21
C LYS A 159 12.78 19.69 -4.40
N SER A 160 13.17 19.85 -3.13
CA SER A 160 12.85 21.06 -2.40
C SER A 160 13.70 22.20 -2.98
N ASN A 161 13.10 23.37 -3.22
CA ASN A 161 13.84 24.60 -3.61
C ASN A 161 14.68 25.17 -2.45
N ILE A 162 15.03 24.35 -1.47
CA ILE A 162 15.81 24.73 -0.30
C ILE A 162 17.24 24.35 -0.63
N ASN A 163 18.10 25.35 -0.78
CA ASN A 163 19.54 25.16 -0.95
C ASN A 163 20.04 24.16 0.09
N SER A 164 20.40 22.97 -0.40
CA SER A 164 20.92 21.85 0.37
C SER A 164 22.32 22.18 0.88
N ASN A 165 22.40 23.03 1.90
CA ASN A 165 23.55 23.13 2.78
C ASN A 165 23.08 22.80 4.19
N TYR A 166 23.41 21.57 4.61
CA TYR A 166 23.44 21.07 5.98
C TYR A 166 22.93 22.03 7.07
N ASN A 167 21.66 21.88 7.43
CA ASN A 167 21.26 21.92 8.83
C ASN A 167 19.83 21.42 8.96
N TYR A 168 19.66 20.35 9.74
CA TYR A 168 18.36 19.83 10.22
C TYR A 168 17.71 20.89 11.12
N THR A 169 17.29 22.01 10.53
CA THR A 169 16.55 23.06 11.24
C THR A 169 15.09 22.68 11.18
N HIS A 170 14.60 22.12 12.30
CA HIS A 170 13.17 22.03 12.59
C HIS A 170 12.61 23.45 12.61
N SER A 171 12.19 23.97 11.46
CA SER A 171 11.29 25.12 11.37
C SER A 171 9.93 24.67 11.91
N TYR A 172 9.84 24.63 13.24
CA TYR A 172 8.68 24.22 14.00
C TYR A 172 7.59 25.28 13.85
N ASN A 173 6.58 24.98 13.03
CA ASN A 173 5.30 25.67 13.11
C ASN A 173 4.36 24.81 13.97
N PRO A 174 4.02 25.22 15.21
CA PRO A 174 3.18 24.43 16.12
C PRO A 174 1.76 24.15 15.61
N SER A 175 1.34 24.86 14.56
CA SER A 175 0.02 24.72 13.93
C SER A 175 0.01 23.84 12.68
N ARG A 176 1.18 23.36 12.21
CA ARG A 176 1.30 22.52 11.01
C ARG A 176 2.15 21.30 11.30
N ARG A 177 1.76 20.15 10.75
CA ARG A 177 2.56 18.91 10.84
C ARG A 177 3.99 19.22 10.39
N PRO A 178 5.04 18.78 11.13
CA PRO A 178 6.41 18.87 10.64
C PRO A 178 6.44 18.19 9.28
N LYS A 179 6.74 18.98 8.24
CA LYS A 179 6.81 18.45 6.88
C LYS A 179 7.97 17.46 6.88
N LEU A 180 7.66 16.17 6.81
CA LEU A 180 8.65 15.11 6.67
C LEU A 180 9.34 15.34 5.32
N ASP A 181 10.42 16.12 5.32
CA ASP A 181 11.16 16.55 4.13
C ASP A 181 12.03 15.40 3.58
N ALA A 182 11.42 14.24 3.40
CA ALA A 182 11.99 13.10 2.71
C ALA A 182 11.71 13.20 1.20
N GLY A 183 11.53 14.41 0.64
CA GLY A 183 11.27 14.60 -0.79
C GLY A 183 9.98 13.92 -1.28
N GLY A 184 8.92 13.99 -0.48
CA GLY A 184 7.57 13.55 -0.85
C GLY A 184 6.67 14.71 -1.27
N TYR A 185 5.56 14.37 -1.92
CA TYR A 185 4.48 15.29 -2.25
C TYR A 185 3.44 15.26 -1.13
N HIS A 186 3.02 16.43 -0.67
CA HIS A 186 2.19 16.56 0.53
C HIS A 186 0.88 17.29 0.28
N ASN A 187 -0.08 17.09 1.17
CA ASN A 187 -1.38 17.78 1.15
C ASN A 187 -2.10 17.62 -0.18
N ILE A 188 -2.06 16.40 -0.72
CA ILE A 188 -2.73 16.05 -1.96
C ILE A 188 -4.19 15.77 -1.65
N ARG A 189 -5.10 16.48 -2.32
CA ARG A 189 -6.54 16.38 -2.06
C ARG A 189 -7.39 16.00 -3.26
N THR A 190 -6.84 16.08 -4.46
CA THR A 190 -7.61 15.93 -5.69
C THR A 190 -7.00 14.85 -6.58
N ALA A 191 -7.87 14.13 -7.28
CA ALA A 191 -7.47 13.18 -8.32
C ALA A 191 -6.55 13.83 -9.37
N GLN A 192 -6.88 15.06 -9.77
CA GLN A 192 -6.06 15.84 -10.70
C GLN A 192 -4.62 16.01 -10.20
N ARG A 193 -4.44 16.36 -8.92
CA ARG A 193 -3.10 16.56 -8.36
C ARG A 193 -2.30 15.26 -8.34
N VAL A 194 -2.95 14.12 -8.09
CA VAL A 194 -2.32 12.79 -8.22
C VAL A 194 -1.85 12.57 -9.66
N SER A 195 -2.72 12.81 -10.65
CA SER A 195 -2.37 12.64 -12.07
C SER A 195 -1.20 13.52 -12.51
N GLU A 196 -1.15 14.79 -12.05
CA GLU A 196 -0.03 15.70 -12.31
C GLU A 196 1.29 15.17 -11.73
N ILE A 197 1.26 14.64 -10.50
CA ILE A 197 2.43 14.08 -9.84
C ILE A 197 2.95 12.87 -10.62
N PHE A 198 2.08 11.91 -10.96
CA PHE A 198 2.45 10.71 -11.73
C PHE A 198 2.94 11.05 -13.14
N SER A 199 2.43 12.10 -13.76
CA SER A 199 2.92 12.58 -15.06
C SER A 199 4.33 13.19 -14.97
N SER A 200 4.72 13.67 -13.79
CA SER A 200 6.05 14.29 -13.56
C SER A 200 7.14 13.28 -13.16
N VAL A 201 6.77 12.04 -12.83
CA VAL A 201 7.68 11.00 -12.35
C VAL A 201 7.75 9.87 -13.38
N ARG A 202 8.96 9.36 -13.63
CA ARG A 202 9.19 8.25 -14.58
C ARG A 202 9.74 7.04 -13.84
N PRO A 203 9.11 5.86 -13.97
CA PRO A 203 9.61 4.67 -13.29
C PRO A 203 11.03 4.27 -13.73
N SER A 204 11.94 4.13 -12.77
CA SER A 204 13.35 3.84 -12.92
C SER A 204 13.97 3.31 -11.62
N GLY A 205 15.11 2.63 -11.70
CA GLY A 205 15.77 2.08 -10.52
C GLY A 205 15.16 0.77 -10.03
N GLY A 206 15.45 0.41 -8.78
CA GLY A 206 15.01 -0.83 -8.13
C GLY A 206 14.02 -0.59 -6.99
N THR A 207 13.49 -1.68 -6.44
CA THR A 207 12.44 -1.66 -5.41
C THR A 207 13.05 -1.55 -4.00
N GLY A 208 13.78 -0.47 -3.74
CA GLY A 208 14.45 -0.19 -2.45
C GLY A 208 13.50 0.32 -1.36
N VAL A 209 12.52 -0.49 -0.96
CA VAL A 209 11.47 -0.12 0.00
C VAL A 209 12.05 0.19 1.38
N GLY A 210 13.01 -0.58 1.87
CA GLY A 210 13.51 -0.48 3.24
C GLY A 210 14.17 0.87 3.50
N SER A 211 15.08 1.27 2.61
CA SER A 211 15.76 2.56 2.64
C SER A 211 14.75 3.70 2.58
N ARG A 212 13.71 3.56 1.74
CA ARG A 212 12.68 4.59 1.63
C ARG A 212 11.79 4.69 2.86
N LEU A 213 11.41 3.56 3.45
CA LEU A 213 10.69 3.52 4.72
C LEU A 213 11.53 4.16 5.82
N PHE A 214 12.85 3.94 5.85
CA PHE A 214 13.74 4.57 6.82
C PHE A 214 13.71 6.10 6.73
N ASP A 215 13.79 6.66 5.51
CA ASP A 215 13.72 8.11 5.27
C ASP A 215 12.44 8.75 5.84
N ILE A 216 11.33 7.98 5.90
CA ILE A 216 10.02 8.45 6.37
C ILE A 216 9.86 8.19 7.88
N LEU A 217 10.20 6.98 8.35
CA LEU A 217 9.91 6.49 9.70
C LEU A 217 10.90 7.00 10.75
N ASP A 218 12.18 7.17 10.41
CA ASP A 218 13.19 7.65 11.36
C ASP A 218 12.91 9.08 11.87
N PRO A 219 12.68 10.10 11.01
CA PRO A 219 12.29 11.42 11.50
C PRO A 219 10.92 11.43 12.18
N TYR A 220 9.98 10.61 11.72
CA TYR A 220 8.67 10.50 12.36
C TYR A 220 8.74 9.93 13.78
N THR A 221 9.48 8.84 14.00
CA THR A 221 9.63 8.23 15.33
C THR A 221 10.36 9.14 16.30
N LYS A 222 11.39 9.87 15.83
CA LYS A 222 12.06 10.92 16.64
C LYS A 222 11.12 12.04 17.05
N LEU A 223 10.21 12.46 16.15
CA LEU A 223 9.19 13.45 16.48
C LEU A 223 8.22 12.93 17.55
N VAL A 224 7.77 11.68 17.45
CA VAL A 224 6.93 11.02 18.47
C VAL A 224 7.66 10.99 19.82
N GLU A 225 8.93 10.55 19.84
CA GLU A 225 9.76 10.51 21.03
C GLU A 225 9.90 11.88 21.70
N ALA A 226 10.20 12.92 20.91
CA ALA A 226 10.33 14.29 21.40
C ALA A 226 9.03 14.79 22.03
N LYS A 227 7.89 14.59 21.36
CA LYS A 227 6.58 15.02 21.87
C LYS A 227 6.15 14.27 23.13
N GLU A 228 6.43 12.97 23.22
CA GLU A 228 6.16 12.21 24.44
C GLU A 228 7.07 12.63 25.60
N THR A 229 8.31 13.00 25.31
CA THR A 229 9.24 13.55 26.31
C THR A 229 8.76 14.90 26.83
N GLU A 230 8.37 15.82 25.95
CA GLU A 230 7.75 17.11 26.31
C GLU A 230 6.51 16.91 27.19
N ARG A 231 5.62 15.99 26.79
CA ARG A 231 4.38 15.70 27.53
C ARG A 231 4.66 15.14 28.94
N ARG A 232 5.67 14.30 29.09
CA ARG A 232 6.08 13.77 30.41
C ARG A 232 6.70 14.85 31.29
N ALA A 233 7.50 15.74 30.72
CA ALA A 233 8.07 16.87 31.44
C ALA A 233 6.97 17.80 31.98
N GLN A 234 5.92 18.07 31.19
CA GLN A 234 4.75 18.84 31.64
C GLN A 234 3.98 18.14 32.78
N LYS A 235 3.83 16.81 32.73
CA LYS A 235 3.14 16.03 33.78
C LYS A 235 3.95 15.84 35.07
N GLY A 236 5.27 15.82 34.96
CA GLY A 236 6.20 15.63 36.08
C GLY A 236 6.61 16.93 36.80
N ALA A 237 6.19 18.10 36.30
CA ALA A 237 6.44 19.37 36.95
C ALA A 237 5.71 19.41 38.31
N PRO A 238 6.40 19.75 39.42
CA PRO A 238 5.74 19.91 40.71
C PRO A 238 4.63 20.96 40.56
N GLY A 239 3.43 20.63 41.03
CA GLY A 239 2.29 21.55 41.01
C GLY A 239 2.67 22.89 41.66
N PRO A 240 2.06 24.01 41.26
CA PRO A 240 2.46 25.33 41.74
C PRO A 240 2.40 25.34 43.27
N GLY A 241 3.59 25.34 43.89
CA GLY A 241 3.73 25.72 45.28
C GLY A 241 3.07 27.08 45.45
N PHE A 242 2.22 27.15 46.47
CA PHE A 242 1.53 28.35 46.90
C PHE A 242 2.43 29.60 46.75
N LEU A 243 1.96 30.60 45.97
CA LEU A 243 2.52 31.96 45.76
C LEU A 243 3.31 32.26 44.47
N VAL A 244 2.83 31.88 43.28
CA VAL A 244 2.89 32.75 42.08
C VAL A 244 1.72 32.37 41.16
N LYS A 245 0.84 33.31 40.77
CA LYS A 245 -0.13 33.08 39.68
C LYS A 245 0.67 32.98 38.36
N PRO A 246 0.69 31.82 37.66
CA PRO A 246 1.35 31.73 36.37
C PRO A 246 0.59 32.55 35.33
N THR A 247 1.34 33.33 34.55
CA THR A 247 0.90 33.94 33.29
C THR A 247 0.48 32.82 32.34
N GLU A 248 -0.82 32.63 32.11
CA GLU A 248 -1.46 31.63 31.22
C GLU A 248 -1.00 30.16 31.42
N PRO A 249 -1.90 29.18 31.61
CA PRO A 249 -1.48 27.78 31.65
C PRO A 249 -0.82 27.40 30.32
N ALA A 250 0.39 26.82 30.38
CA ALA A 250 1.09 26.34 29.18
C ALA A 250 0.17 25.38 28.39
N GLU A 251 0.01 25.61 27.08
CA GLU A 251 -0.84 24.77 26.26
C GLU A 251 -0.43 23.29 26.37
N PRO A 252 -1.40 22.36 26.44
CA PRO A 252 -1.11 20.94 26.49
C PRO A 252 -0.37 20.51 25.22
N VAL A 253 0.72 19.73 25.39
CA VAL A 253 1.46 19.18 24.24
C VAL A 253 0.53 18.32 23.39
N LYS A 254 0.29 18.77 22.14
CA LYS A 254 -0.51 18.03 21.16
C LYS A 254 0.22 16.74 20.76
N PRO A 255 -0.45 15.58 20.78
CA PRO A 255 0.16 14.31 20.36
C PRO A 255 0.45 14.31 18.85
N VAL A 256 1.41 13.49 18.44
CA VAL A 256 1.71 13.28 17.01
C VAL A 256 0.61 12.42 16.40
N LYS A 257 0.00 12.89 15.30
CA LYS A 257 -1.04 12.14 14.57
C LYS A 257 -0.45 10.80 14.07
N PRO A 258 -1.09 9.65 14.38
CA PRO A 258 -0.71 8.34 13.84
C PRO A 258 -0.61 8.33 12.31
N ILE A 259 0.23 7.47 11.75
CA ILE A 259 0.39 7.34 10.29
C ILE A 259 0.00 5.96 9.80
N ASN A 260 -0.54 5.90 8.59
CA ASN A 260 -0.78 4.67 7.86
C ASN A 260 -0.10 4.75 6.48
N ILE A 261 1.00 4.01 6.32
CA ILE A 261 1.77 3.92 5.08
C ILE A 261 1.25 2.75 4.26
N ILE A 262 0.77 3.02 3.06
CA ILE A 262 0.32 2.03 2.09
C ILE A 262 1.36 1.98 0.97
N THR A 263 2.13 0.90 0.95
CA THR A 263 3.18 0.66 -0.03
C THR A 263 2.60 -0.08 -1.23
N ILE A 264 2.61 0.53 -2.42
CA ILE A 264 2.14 -0.08 -3.67
C ILE A 264 3.34 -0.55 -4.48
N THR A 265 3.41 -1.83 -4.81
CA THR A 265 4.60 -2.47 -5.41
C THR A 265 4.23 -3.64 -6.30
N ASP A 266 4.93 -3.85 -7.40
CA ASP A 266 4.75 -5.01 -8.29
C ASP A 266 5.78 -6.12 -8.06
N GLY A 267 6.86 -5.82 -7.34
CA GLY A 267 8.05 -6.66 -7.27
C GLY A 267 8.58 -6.95 -5.86
N VAL A 268 9.65 -7.75 -5.85
CA VAL A 268 10.43 -8.14 -4.67
C VAL A 268 11.36 -7.00 -4.26
N PHE A 269 11.49 -6.75 -2.95
CA PHE A 269 12.33 -5.64 -2.47
C PHE A 269 13.80 -5.94 -2.67
N THR A 270 14.55 -4.93 -3.09
CA THR A 270 15.99 -5.05 -3.40
C THR A 270 16.89 -4.80 -2.19
N ASP A 271 16.33 -4.41 -1.05
CA ASP A 271 17.04 -4.09 0.18
C ASP A 271 16.39 -4.70 1.43
N ASP A 272 17.04 -4.48 2.59
CA ASP A 272 16.61 -5.04 3.86
C ASP A 272 15.51 -4.19 4.51
N THR A 273 14.26 -4.47 4.14
CA THR A 273 13.07 -3.81 4.68
C THR A 273 12.70 -4.30 6.09
N GLU A 274 12.93 -5.58 6.37
CA GLU A 274 12.56 -6.25 7.62
C GLU A 274 13.26 -5.59 8.83
N SER A 275 14.57 -5.34 8.72
CA SER A 275 15.35 -4.70 9.78
C SER A 275 14.84 -3.28 10.10
N ILE A 276 14.38 -2.52 9.11
CA ILE A 276 13.86 -1.15 9.30
C ILE A 276 12.52 -1.17 10.05
N ILE A 277 11.64 -2.11 9.70
CA ILE A 277 10.34 -2.29 10.34
C ILE A 277 10.53 -2.69 11.80
N ILE A 278 11.39 -3.67 12.07
CA ILE A 278 11.67 -4.13 13.44
C ILE A 278 12.29 -3.03 14.30
N LYS A 279 13.27 -2.31 13.75
CA LYS A 279 13.84 -1.15 14.44
C LYS A 279 12.77 -0.12 14.79
N THR A 280 11.85 0.16 13.86
CA THR A 280 10.75 1.10 14.07
C THR A 280 9.83 0.61 15.20
N ALA A 281 9.43 -0.66 15.20
CA ALA A 281 8.61 -1.24 16.26
C ALA A 281 9.29 -1.15 17.64
N GLN A 282 10.59 -1.49 17.71
CA GLN A 282 11.40 -1.37 18.93
C GLN A 282 11.46 0.07 19.45
N MET A 283 11.64 1.05 18.56
CA MET A 283 11.67 2.46 18.96
C MET A 283 10.32 2.93 19.52
N LEU A 284 9.21 2.49 18.93
CA LEU A 284 7.86 2.86 19.38
C LEU A 284 7.51 2.24 20.73
N ASP A 285 7.89 0.98 20.97
CA ASP A 285 7.71 0.27 22.25
C ASP A 285 8.73 0.70 23.32
N GLY A 286 9.85 1.27 22.90
CA GLY A 286 10.93 1.70 23.79
C GLY A 286 10.47 2.70 24.86
N PRO A 287 11.20 2.77 25.99
CA PRO A 287 10.83 3.59 27.14
C PRO A 287 10.74 5.09 26.81
N SER A 288 11.48 5.56 25.82
CA SER A 288 11.44 6.95 25.38
C SER A 288 10.12 7.29 24.68
N CYS A 289 9.64 6.46 23.75
CA CYS A 289 8.37 6.71 23.05
C CYS A 289 7.16 6.28 23.87
N ARG A 290 7.07 4.99 24.26
CA ARG A 290 5.84 4.36 24.79
C ARG A 290 4.61 4.76 23.96
N ALA A 291 4.75 4.70 22.65
CA ALA A 291 3.73 5.19 21.73
C ALA A 291 2.46 4.34 21.82
N ILE A 292 1.31 4.91 21.46
CA ILE A 292 0.05 4.14 21.37
C ILE A 292 0.21 2.98 20.37
N PRO A 293 -0.46 1.83 20.55
CA PRO A 293 -0.21 0.63 19.74
C PRO A 293 -0.29 0.86 18.23
N TRP A 294 -1.21 1.72 17.79
CA TRP A 294 -1.48 2.04 16.38
C TRP A 294 -0.76 3.30 15.86
N GLN A 295 0.29 3.79 16.54
CA GLN A 295 1.01 5.02 16.13
C GLN A 295 1.57 4.95 14.69
N VAL A 296 1.97 3.76 14.25
CA VAL A 296 2.46 3.48 12.89
C VAL A 296 1.76 2.24 12.37
N GLY A 297 1.35 2.34 11.11
CA GLY A 297 0.93 1.22 10.32
C GLY A 297 1.61 1.18 8.96
N ILE A 298 2.00 0.00 8.52
CA ILE A 298 2.54 -0.25 7.20
C ILE A 298 1.67 -1.32 6.54
N GLN A 299 1.32 -1.10 5.28
CA GLN A 299 0.53 -2.03 4.49
C GLN A 299 1.25 -2.29 3.17
N PHE A 300 1.47 -3.54 2.82
CA PHE A 300 1.99 -3.90 1.50
C PHE A 300 0.84 -4.27 0.59
N PHE A 301 0.71 -3.52 -0.49
CA PHE A 301 -0.30 -3.70 -1.52
C PHE A 301 0.36 -4.10 -2.83
N GLN A 302 0.16 -5.34 -3.23
CA GLN A 302 0.68 -5.82 -4.51
C GLN A 302 -0.17 -5.29 -5.66
N ILE A 303 0.48 -4.73 -6.67
CA ILE A 303 -0.12 -4.43 -7.99
C ILE A 303 0.36 -5.44 -9.03
N GLY A 304 -0.48 -5.73 -10.02
CA GLY A 304 -0.22 -6.79 -11.00
C GLY A 304 -0.47 -8.19 -10.43
N ASN A 305 0.11 -9.20 -11.06
CA ASN A 305 -0.15 -10.62 -10.77
C ASN A 305 1.14 -11.45 -10.66
N ASP A 306 2.27 -10.81 -10.36
CA ASP A 306 3.55 -11.52 -10.21
C ASP A 306 3.51 -12.45 -8.99
N GLU A 307 3.60 -13.74 -9.26
CA GLU A 307 3.48 -14.78 -8.26
C GLU A 307 4.67 -14.80 -7.28
N MET A 308 5.86 -14.40 -7.74
CA MET A 308 7.07 -14.34 -6.91
C MET A 308 7.01 -13.16 -5.93
N ALA A 309 6.54 -12.00 -6.39
CA ALA A 309 6.29 -10.83 -5.55
C ALA A 309 5.24 -11.15 -4.49
N ARG A 310 4.18 -11.87 -4.87
CA ARG A 310 3.13 -12.31 -3.95
C ARG A 310 3.69 -13.18 -2.83
N GLN A 311 4.40 -14.25 -3.18
CA GLN A 311 5.02 -15.16 -2.21
C GLN A 311 6.02 -14.43 -1.31
N TYR A 312 6.80 -13.52 -1.88
CA TYR A 312 7.76 -12.72 -1.12
C TYR A 312 7.08 -11.83 -0.07
N LEU A 313 5.98 -11.14 -0.44
CA LEU A 313 5.26 -10.27 0.49
C LEU A 313 4.55 -11.07 1.59
N GLU A 314 3.97 -12.23 1.25
CA GLU A 314 3.37 -13.15 2.23
C GLU A 314 4.42 -13.69 3.22
N GLU A 315 5.58 -14.14 2.73
CA GLU A 315 6.68 -14.59 3.58
C GLU A 315 7.21 -13.44 4.47
N LEU A 316 7.30 -12.22 3.94
CA LEU A 316 7.72 -11.04 4.71
C LEU A 316 6.75 -10.74 5.87
N ASP A 317 5.43 -10.82 5.62
CA ASP A 317 4.39 -10.61 6.63
C ASP A 317 4.46 -11.66 7.74
N GLU A 318 4.53 -12.94 7.36
CA GLU A 318 4.62 -14.07 8.29
C GLU A 318 5.88 -14.00 9.16
N ASP A 319 7.04 -13.73 8.55
CA ASP A 319 8.32 -13.61 9.27
C ASP A 319 8.28 -12.43 10.25
N LEU A 320 7.74 -11.27 9.83
CA LEU A 320 7.60 -10.10 10.69
C LEU A 320 6.64 -10.35 11.86
N GLY A 321 5.48 -10.97 11.60
CA GLY A 321 4.53 -11.35 12.64
C GLY A 321 5.14 -12.32 13.66
N CYS A 322 5.85 -13.35 13.19
CA CYS A 322 6.58 -14.29 14.06
C CYS A 322 7.64 -13.59 14.91
N ARG A 323 8.44 -12.69 14.32
CA ARG A 323 9.50 -11.96 15.03
C ARG A 323 8.94 -10.99 16.06
N CYS A 324 7.89 -10.24 15.72
CA CYS A 324 7.24 -9.33 16.66
C CYS A 324 6.68 -10.10 17.86
N ASN A 325 6.04 -11.25 17.63
CA ASN A 325 5.57 -12.12 18.72
C ASN A 325 6.72 -12.64 19.60
N ASN A 326 7.79 -13.14 19.00
CA ASN A 326 8.94 -13.67 19.75
C ASN A 326 9.65 -12.60 20.60
N LEU A 327 9.71 -11.37 20.09
CA LEU A 327 10.33 -10.23 20.77
C LEU A 327 9.34 -9.47 21.67
N HIS A 328 8.09 -9.91 21.78
CA HIS A 328 7.02 -9.23 22.52
C HIS A 328 6.85 -7.76 22.12
N MET A 329 6.96 -7.49 20.82
CA MET A 329 6.81 -6.16 20.24
C MET A 329 5.47 -6.03 19.53
N ARG A 330 5.03 -4.79 19.32
CA ARG A 330 3.88 -4.49 18.47
C ARG A 330 4.09 -5.00 17.04
N ASP A 331 3.03 -5.53 16.46
CA ASP A 331 2.94 -5.78 15.02
C ASP A 331 2.39 -4.53 14.31
N ILE A 332 3.18 -3.98 13.38
CA ILE A 332 2.86 -2.75 12.64
C ILE A 332 2.57 -3.00 11.16
N VAL A 333 2.73 -4.24 10.68
CA VAL A 333 2.62 -4.59 9.25
C VAL A 333 1.36 -5.40 8.99
N ASP A 334 0.77 -5.20 7.82
CA ASP A 334 -0.29 -6.07 7.29
C ASP A 334 -0.06 -6.19 5.77
N THR A 335 -0.21 -7.38 5.22
CA THR A 335 -0.03 -7.59 3.78
C THR A 335 -1.35 -7.91 3.12
N VAL A 336 -1.69 -7.17 2.06
CA VAL A 336 -2.92 -7.36 1.30
C VAL A 336 -2.55 -7.64 -0.15
N SER A 337 -2.83 -8.87 -0.60
CA SER A 337 -2.78 -9.22 -2.01
C SER A 337 -4.15 -8.95 -2.65
N TRP A 338 -4.19 -8.03 -3.63
CA TRP A 338 -5.40 -7.88 -4.43
C TRP A 338 -5.50 -9.02 -5.44
N ARG A 339 -6.46 -9.91 -5.21
CA ARG A 339 -6.80 -10.93 -6.19
C ARG A 339 -7.61 -10.31 -7.31
N ASN A 340 -7.02 -10.35 -8.49
CA ASN A 340 -7.71 -10.18 -9.74
C ASN A 340 -8.66 -11.38 -9.99
N ARG A 341 -9.75 -11.49 -9.24
CA ARG A 341 -10.69 -12.64 -9.33
C ARG A 341 -11.44 -12.71 -10.68
N ALA A 342 -11.31 -11.69 -11.54
CA ALA A 342 -12.04 -11.61 -12.81
C ALA A 342 -11.30 -10.83 -13.93
N GLY A 343 -10.00 -10.56 -13.82
CA GLY A 343 -9.28 -9.74 -14.81
C GLY A 343 -9.65 -8.24 -14.79
N LYS A 344 -10.23 -7.74 -13.69
CA LYS A 344 -10.52 -6.31 -13.48
C LYS A 344 -9.30 -5.57 -12.93
N ARG A 345 -9.06 -4.37 -13.45
CA ARG A 345 -8.05 -3.43 -12.93
C ARG A 345 -8.29 -3.12 -11.45
N LEU A 346 -7.26 -2.69 -10.75
CA LEU A 346 -7.37 -2.07 -9.44
C LEU A 346 -8.26 -0.82 -9.52
N GLU A 347 -9.55 -1.00 -9.28
CA GLU A 347 -10.48 0.09 -9.06
C GLU A 347 -10.33 0.63 -7.63
N GLY A 348 -10.74 1.89 -7.40
CA GLY A 348 -10.60 2.57 -6.11
C GLY A 348 -11.11 1.76 -4.91
N ASP A 349 -12.09 0.88 -5.11
CA ASP A 349 -12.63 -0.03 -4.11
C ASP A 349 -11.60 -1.02 -3.53
N GLY A 350 -10.62 -1.45 -4.32
CA GLY A 350 -9.56 -2.36 -3.88
C GLY A 350 -8.61 -1.69 -2.90
N ILE A 351 -8.14 -0.48 -3.23
CA ILE A 351 -7.34 0.34 -2.31
C ILE A 351 -8.18 0.79 -1.12
N LEU A 352 -9.44 1.17 -1.32
CA LEU A 352 -10.34 1.56 -0.23
C LEU A 352 -10.47 0.43 0.79
N LYS A 353 -10.71 -0.81 0.36
CA LYS A 353 -10.74 -1.96 1.27
C LYS A 353 -9.43 -2.17 2.02
N THR A 354 -8.29 -1.93 1.38
CA THR A 354 -6.97 -2.01 2.03
C THR A 354 -6.83 -0.94 3.10
N VAL A 355 -7.09 0.33 2.75
CA VAL A 355 -7.09 1.47 3.68
C VAL A 355 -8.02 1.19 4.86
N LEU A 356 -9.23 0.71 4.60
CA LEU A 356 -10.25 0.48 5.63
C LEU A 356 -9.98 -0.75 6.49
N GLY A 357 -9.61 -1.88 5.88
CA GLY A 357 -9.45 -3.17 6.57
C GLY A 357 -8.35 -3.12 7.62
N ALA A 358 -7.22 -2.52 7.27
CA ALA A 358 -6.10 -2.41 8.19
C ALA A 358 -6.28 -1.33 9.27
N VAL A 359 -7.12 -0.31 9.03
CA VAL A 359 -7.51 0.62 10.11
C VAL A 359 -8.57 -0.02 11.03
N HIS A 360 -9.53 -0.75 10.49
CA HIS A 360 -10.57 -1.42 11.28
C HIS A 360 -9.98 -2.47 12.24
N LYS A 361 -9.03 -3.31 11.77
CA LYS A 361 -8.27 -4.25 12.63
C LYS A 361 -7.55 -3.55 13.80
N ARG A 362 -7.17 -2.29 13.64
CA ARG A 362 -6.46 -1.50 14.68
C ARG A 362 -7.43 -0.82 15.65
N LEU A 363 -8.60 -0.40 15.17
CA LEU A 363 -9.70 0.09 16.03
C LEU A 363 -10.33 -1.02 16.86
N ASP A 364 -10.42 -2.24 16.33
CA ASP A 364 -10.90 -3.38 17.09
C ASP A 364 -9.96 -3.67 18.29
N ARG A 365 -8.64 -3.47 18.13
CA ARG A 365 -7.68 -3.53 19.26
C ARG A 365 -7.84 -2.39 20.27
N LYS A 366 -8.35 -1.21 19.86
CA LYS A 366 -8.66 -0.07 20.76
C LYS A 366 -9.85 -0.38 21.69
N LYS A 367 -10.78 -1.26 21.28
CA LYS A 367 -11.96 -1.65 22.08
C LYS A 367 -11.68 -2.78 23.07
N VAL A 368 -10.59 -3.52 22.90
CA VAL A 368 -10.22 -4.69 23.72
C VAL A 368 -9.23 -4.33 24.83
N GLY A 369 -8.77 -3.07 24.89
CA GLY A 369 -7.79 -2.57 25.86
C GLY A 369 -8.39 -1.83 27.05
#